data_AF-A0AA94FDJ5-F1
#
_entry.id   AF-A0AA94FDJ5-F1
#
_cell.length_a   1.000
_cell.length_b   1.000
_cell.length_c   1.000
_cell.angle_alpha   90.00
_cell.angle_beta   90.00
_cell.angle_gamma   90.00
#
_symmetry.space_group_name_H-M   'P 1'
#
loop_
_entity.id
_entity.type
_entity.pdbx_description
1 polymer ?
#
loop_
_entity_poly.entity_id
_entity_poly.type
_entity_poly.pdbx_seq_one_letter_code
_entity_poly.pdbx_strand_id
1 'polypeptide(L)'
;MKYINILIINPDKSYINKIKKFLNNKNIKIFQAQNMREALLLVIKNSIEIIIYDFYMPHFKNCEIIKILQKNSMNKNISFTFISNSSEMIDLHTKISEKITL
;
A
#
# COMPACT_ATOMS: atom_id res chain seq x y z
N MET A 1 -17.99 4.66 -9.63
CA MET A 1 -16.65 4.17 -10.03
C MET A 1 -15.87 3.84 -8.77
N LYS A 2 -15.30 2.64 -8.68
CA LYS A 2 -14.56 2.18 -7.50
C LYS A 2 -13.13 2.73 -7.55
N TYR A 3 -12.70 3.33 -6.43
CA TYR A 3 -11.33 3.81 -6.24
C TYR A 3 -10.57 2.84 -5.36
N ILE A 4 -9.36 2.48 -5.76
CA ILE A 4 -8.44 1.70 -4.92
C ILE A 4 -7.58 2.65 -4.11
N ASN A 5 -7.63 2.49 -2.80
CA ASN A 5 -6.82 3.27 -1.86
C ASN A 5 -5.51 2.52 -1.57
N ILE A 6 -4.39 3.13 -1.95
CA ILE A 6 -3.05 2.57 -1.78
C ILE A 6 -2.25 3.43 -0.82
N LEU A 7 -1.65 2.82 0.20
CA LEU A 7 -0.74 3.47 1.12
C LEU A 7 0.70 3.11 0.78
N ILE A 8 1.57 4.10 0.59
CA ILE A 8 3.01 3.92 0.40
C ILE A 8 3.74 4.37 1.67
N ILE A 9 4.63 3.53 2.18
CA ILE A 9 5.36 3.73 3.42
C ILE A 9 6.85 3.74 3.10
N ASN A 10 7.37 4.92 2.81
CA ASN A 10 8.78 5.14 2.47
C ASN A 10 9.15 6.61 2.71
N PRO A 11 10.25 6.93 3.42
CA PRO A 11 10.69 8.33 3.57
C PRO A 11 11.21 8.94 2.26
N ASP A 12 11.64 8.13 1.28
CA ASP A 12 12.16 8.60 -0.02
C ASP A 12 11.03 9.07 -0.95
N LYS A 13 10.95 10.40 -1.12
CA LYS A 13 10.00 11.05 -2.03
C LYS A 13 10.25 10.68 -3.50
N SER A 14 11.49 10.38 -3.90
CA SER A 14 11.83 9.95 -5.25
C SER A 14 11.20 8.61 -5.56
N TYR A 15 11.34 7.65 -4.63
CA TYR A 15 10.66 6.35 -4.70
C TYR A 15 9.15 6.50 -4.83
N ILE A 16 8.53 7.31 -3.97
CA ILE A 16 7.08 7.52 -4.02
C ILE A 16 6.65 8.11 -5.37
N ASN A 17 7.39 9.09 -5.90
CA ASN A 17 7.08 9.70 -7.18
C ASN A 17 7.22 8.70 -8.35
N LYS A 18 8.20 7.79 -8.30
CA LYS A 18 8.32 6.70 -9.28
C LYS A 18 7.09 5.80 -9.27
N ILE A 19 6.63 5.37 -8.09
CA ILE A 19 5.42 4.54 -7.98
C ILE A 19 4.18 5.29 -8.46
N LYS A 20 4.02 6.56 -8.08
CA LYS A 20 2.90 7.38 -8.55
C LYS A 20 2.85 7.47 -10.07
N LYS A 21 3.99 7.70 -10.72
CA LYS A 21 4.09 7.75 -12.19
C LYS A 21 3.80 6.40 -12.83
N PHE A 22 4.25 5.31 -12.22
CA PHE A 22 3.98 3.97 -12.72
C PHE A 22 2.49 3.60 -12.62
N LEU A 23 1.86 3.90 -11.48
CA LEU A 23 0.46 3.57 -11.23
C LEU A 23 -0.53 4.45 -12.00
N ASN A 24 -0.08 5.51 -12.67
CA ASN A 24 -0.84 6.59 -13.34
C ASN A 24 -2.21 6.17 -13.92
N ASN A 25 -3.21 6.03 -13.04
CA ASN A 25 -4.53 5.49 -13.33
C ASN A 25 -5.57 6.30 -12.54
N LYS A 26 -6.68 6.63 -13.21
CA LYS A 26 -7.73 7.53 -12.70
C LYS A 26 -8.51 6.96 -11.52
N ASN A 27 -8.44 5.66 -11.28
CA ASN A 27 -9.19 4.96 -10.24
C ASN A 27 -8.33 4.60 -9.01
N ILE A 28 -7.19 5.26 -8.83
CA ILE A 28 -6.28 5.01 -7.70
C ILE A 28 -6.13 6.28 -6.87
N LYS A 29 -6.27 6.14 -5.55
CA LYS A 29 -5.95 7.19 -4.57
C LYS A 29 -4.74 6.76 -3.75
N ILE A 30 -3.69 7.59 -3.77
CA ILE A 30 -2.41 7.27 -3.12
C ILE A 30 -2.27 8.10 -1.83
N PHE A 31 -2.05 7.39 -0.73
CA PHE A 31 -1.69 7.90 0.58
C PHE A 31 -0.20 7.66 0.83
N GLN A 32 0.42 8.51 1.65
CA GLN A 32 1.85 8.46 1.93
C GLN A 32 2.08 8.52 3.44
N ALA A 33 2.98 7.68 3.93
CA ALA A 33 3.51 7.74 5.28
C ALA A 33 5.04 7.64 5.23
N GLN A 34 5.72 8.37 6.11
CA GLN A 34 7.17 8.29 6.25
C GLN A 34 7.59 7.27 7.31
N ASN A 35 6.67 6.87 8.18
CA ASN A 35 6.92 5.97 9.30
C ASN A 35 5.66 5.18 9.67
N MET A 36 5.83 4.20 10.57
CA MET A 36 4.75 3.34 11.04
C MET A 36 3.61 4.14 11.70
N ARG A 37 3.92 5.14 12.51
CA ARG A 37 2.91 5.91 13.24
C ARG A 37 1.94 6.61 12.29
N GLU A 38 2.47 7.27 11.27
CA GLU A 38 1.67 7.89 10.20
C GLU A 38 0.87 6.85 9.41
N ALA A 39 1.49 5.72 9.05
CA ALA A 39 0.84 4.65 8.32
C ALA A 39 -0.40 4.13 9.05
N LEU A 40 -0.30 3.93 10.37
CA LEU A 40 -1.40 3.45 11.19
C LEU A 40 -2.57 4.42 11.27
N LEU A 41 -2.27 5.72 11.44
CA LEU A 41 -3.29 6.75 11.42
C LEU A 41 -4.04 6.77 10.08
N LEU A 42 -3.32 6.55 8.98
CA LEU A 42 -3.91 6.51 7.64
C LEU A 42 -4.76 5.26 7.42
N VAL A 43 -4.33 4.09 7.89
CA VAL A 43 -5.12 2.84 7.79
C VAL A 43 -6.39 2.91 8.65
N ILE A 44 -6.35 3.57 9.81
CA ILE A 44 -7.56 3.73 10.66
C ILE A 44 -8.56 4.70 10.02
N LYS A 45 -8.06 5.78 9.41
CA LYS A 45 -8.90 6.85 8.85
C LYS A 45 -9.41 6.57 7.44
N ASN A 46 -8.80 5.64 6.72
CA ASN A 46 -9.09 5.39 5.32
C ASN A 46 -9.22 3.89 5.07
N SER A 47 -10.12 3.50 4.18
CA SER A 47 -10.25 2.11 3.73
C SER A 47 -9.10 1.74 2.78
N ILE A 48 -7.91 1.51 3.33
CA ILE A 48 -6.72 1.10 2.58
C ILE A 48 -6.88 -0.34 2.11
N GLU A 49 -6.51 -0.62 0.86
CA GLU A 49 -6.59 -1.96 0.27
C GLU A 49 -5.23 -2.55 -0.05
N ILE A 50 -4.24 -1.70 -0.33
CA ILE A 50 -2.89 -2.10 -0.66
C ILE A 50 -1.92 -1.24 0.15
N ILE A 51 -0.99 -1.89 0.83
CA ILE A 51 0.14 -1.25 1.50
C ILE A 51 1.41 -1.62 0.76
N ILE A 52 2.11 -0.61 0.26
CA ILE A 52 3.45 -0.70 -0.30
C ILE A 52 4.42 -0.19 0.76
N TYR A 53 5.35 -1.02 1.21
CA TYR A 53 6.33 -0.65 2.24
C TYR A 53 7.75 -0.90 1.72
N ASP A 54 8.76 -0.36 2.40
CA ASP A 54 10.18 -0.58 2.10
C ASP A 54 10.74 -1.84 2.81
N PHE A 55 11.64 -2.59 2.16
CA PHE A 55 12.36 -3.74 2.70
C PHE A 55 13.30 -3.34 3.84
N TYR A 56 13.84 -2.11 3.80
CA TYR A 56 14.63 -1.55 4.89
C TYR A 56 13.81 -1.24 6.15
N MET A 57 12.50 -1.54 6.17
CA MET A 57 11.70 -1.60 7.39
C MET A 57 11.44 -3.07 7.81
N PRO A 58 12.46 -3.82 8.30
CA PRO A 58 12.32 -5.23 8.66
C PRO A 58 11.27 -5.46 9.77
N HIS A 59 11.06 -4.48 10.63
CA HIS A 59 10.06 -4.54 11.69
C HIS A 59 8.62 -4.36 11.19
N PHE A 60 8.41 -3.94 9.94
CA PHE A 60 7.08 -3.67 9.39
C PHE A 60 6.25 -4.95 9.36
N LYS A 61 6.71 -5.99 8.65
CA LYS A 61 5.99 -7.26 8.46
C LYS A 61 5.66 -8.00 9.76
N ASN A 62 6.53 -7.87 10.77
CA ASN A 62 6.37 -8.51 12.07
C ASN A 62 5.65 -7.61 13.10
N CYS A 63 5.30 -6.38 12.73
CA CYS A 63 4.64 -5.44 13.63
C CYS A 63 3.30 -6.02 14.08
N GLU A 64 3.10 -6.10 15.40
CA GLU A 64 1.85 -6.57 15.99
C GLU A 64 0.64 -5.81 15.46
N ILE A 65 0.84 -4.56 15.08
CA ILE A 65 -0.22 -3.69 14.59
C ILE A 65 -0.69 -4.11 13.20
N ILE A 66 0.20 -4.64 12.34
CA ILE A 66 -0.23 -5.27 11.08
C ILE A 66 -1.06 -6.52 11.35
N LYS A 67 -0.67 -7.33 12.33
CA LYS A 67 -1.44 -8.52 12.74
C LYS A 67 -2.82 -8.13 13.27
N ILE A 68 -2.92 -7.04 14.03
CA ILE A 68 -4.18 -6.48 14.53
C ILE A 68 -5.05 -5.98 13.36
N LEU A 69 -4.46 -5.25 12.40
CA LEU A 69 -5.15 -4.78 11.22
C LEU A 69 -5.70 -5.97 10.40
N GLN A 70 -4.91 -7.01 10.17
CA GLN A 70 -5.36 -8.22 9.45
C GLN A 70 -6.47 -8.98 10.19
N LYS A 71 -6.47 -8.97 11.54
CA LYS A 71 -7.51 -9.62 12.35
C LYS A 71 -8.84 -8.87 12.38
N ASN A 72 -8.82 -7.57 12.11
CA ASN A 72 -10.04 -6.76 12.09
C ASN A 72 -10.83 -7.04 10.80
N SER A 73 -12.11 -7.39 10.92
CA SER A 73 -12.95 -7.81 9.78
C SER A 73 -13.09 -6.74 8.68
N MET A 74 -13.01 -5.46 9.04
CA MET A 74 -12.97 -4.31 8.11
C MET A 74 -11.69 -4.27 7.25
N ASN A 75 -10.61 -4.88 7.72
CA ASN A 75 -9.25 -4.79 7.15
C ASN A 75 -8.70 -6.16 6.72
N LYS A 76 -9.54 -7.20 6.66
CA LYS A 76 -9.15 -8.58 6.30
C LYS A 76 -8.54 -8.72 4.89
N ASN A 77 -8.75 -7.73 4.02
CA ASN A 77 -8.35 -7.78 2.61
C ASN A 77 -7.21 -6.82 2.25
N ILE A 78 -6.46 -6.30 3.23
CA ILE A 78 -5.30 -5.46 2.94
C ILE A 78 -4.18 -6.33 2.35
N SER A 79 -3.79 -6.03 1.11
CA SER A 79 -2.63 -6.64 0.47
C SER A 79 -1.36 -5.90 0.88
N PHE A 80 -0.35 -6.64 1.32
CA PHE A 80 0.97 -6.10 1.63
C PHE A 80 1.91 -6.44 0.48
N THR A 81 2.53 -5.43 -0.12
CA THR A 81 3.45 -5.57 -1.26
C THR A 81 4.73 -4.79 -0.99
N PHE A 82 5.86 -5.33 -1.43
CA PHE A 82 7.15 -4.66 -1.44
C PHE A 82 7.59 -4.50 -2.91
N ILE A 83 8.28 -3.41 -3.23
CA ILE A 83 8.80 -3.15 -4.57
C ILE A 83 10.28 -2.73 -4.45
N SER A 84 11.15 -3.62 -4.92
CA SER A 84 12.59 -3.46 -5.18
C SER A 84 12.93 -3.45 -6.66
N ASN A 85 12.13 -4.10 -7.50
CA ASN A 85 12.44 -4.32 -8.91
C ASN A 85 11.23 -4.09 -9.81
N SER A 86 11.47 -4.13 -11.13
CA SER A 86 10.43 -3.91 -12.14
C SER A 86 9.39 -5.02 -12.21
N SER A 87 9.77 -6.27 -11.95
CA SER A 87 8.84 -7.41 -11.96
C SER A 87 7.74 -7.25 -10.90
N GLU A 88 8.09 -6.84 -9.68
CA GLU A 88 7.14 -6.58 -8.60
C GLU A 88 6.19 -5.40 -8.90
N MET A 89 6.65 -4.43 -9.71
CA MET A 89 5.78 -3.35 -10.19
C MET A 89 4.71 -3.88 -11.14
N ILE A 90 5.06 -4.80 -12.04
CA ILE A 90 4.10 -5.44 -12.96
C ILE A 90 3.06 -6.24 -12.16
N ASP A 91 3.49 -7.02 -11.17
CA ASP A 91 2.58 -7.78 -10.32
C ASP A 91 1.60 -6.88 -9.55
N LEU A 92 2.07 -5.73 -9.06
CA LEU A 92 1.21 -4.73 -8.43
C LEU A 92 0.16 -4.20 -9.42
N HIS A 93 0.55 -3.90 -10.66
CA HIS A 93 -0.38 -3.42 -11.68
C HIS A 93 -1.47 -4.45 -12.00
N THR A 94 -1.11 -5.73 -12.11
CA THR A 94 -2.07 -6.83 -12.33
C THR A 94 -3.06 -6.94 -11.17
N LYS A 95 -2.58 -6.98 -9.92
CA LYS A 95 -3.44 -7.03 -8.71
C LYS A 95 -4.43 -5.87 -8.63
N ILE A 96 -3.98 -4.66 -8.99
CA ILE A 96 -4.83 -3.47 -9.02
C ILE A 96 -5.92 -3.62 -10.08
N SER A 97 -5.56 -4.10 -11.26
CA SER A 97 -6.50 -4.28 -12.38
C SER A 97 -7.62 -5.26 -12.05
N GLU A 98 -7.29 -6.38 -11.39
CA GLU A 98 -8.27 -7.36 -10.89
C GLU A 98 -9.25 -6.73 -9.87
N LYS A 99 -8.75 -5.92 -8.92
CA LYS A 99 -9.57 -5.26 -7.90
C LYS A 99 -10.49 -4.16 -8.45
N ILE A 100 -10.11 -3.50 -9.55
CA ILE A 100 -10.96 -2.49 -10.22
C ILE A 100 -12.10 -3.15 -11.00
N THR A 101 -11.85 -4.32 -11.57
CA THR A 101 -12.81 -5.03 -12.43
C THR A 101 -13.90 -5.77 -11.63
N LEU A 102 -13.63 -6.05 -10.35
CA LEU A 102 -14.57 -6.60 -9.36
C LEU A 102 -15.32 -5.51 -8.58
#